data_AF-A0A345WJU4-F1
#
_entry.id   AF-A0A345WJU4-F1
#
_cell.length_a   1.000
_cell.length_b   1.000
_cell.length_c   1.000
_cell.angle_alpha   90.00
_cell.angle_beta   90.00
_cell.angle_gamma   90.00
#
_symmetry.space_group_name_H-M   'P 1'
#
loop_
_entity.id
_entity.type
_entity.pdbx_description
1 polymer ?
#
loop_
_entity_poly.entity_id
_entity_poly.type
_entity_poly.pdbx_seq_one_letter_code
_entity_poly.pdbx_strand_id
1 'polypeptide(L)'
;MANINWKLNKISKSNFKKMLILKSTKELNGKNRIVFKKSDFISRLFLNKNILIYKGCFYRKLFVTKFILNYKFGEFAYTRKPFRYMLKSKK
;
A
#
# COMPACT_ATOMS: atom_id res chain seq x y z
N MET A 1 -1.29 9.26 -13.36
CA MET A 1 -0.25 10.26 -13.71
C MET A 1 1.06 9.84 -13.08
N ALA A 2 2.08 9.62 -13.91
CA ALA A 2 3.41 9.26 -13.46
C ALA A 2 4.13 10.47 -12.87
N ASN A 3 5.06 10.23 -11.94
CA ASN A 3 5.99 11.27 -11.52
C ASN A 3 6.99 11.54 -12.65
N ILE A 4 7.56 12.75 -12.66
CA ILE A 4 8.65 13.09 -13.58
C ILE A 4 9.90 12.28 -13.19
N ASN A 5 10.57 11.68 -14.17
CA ASN A 5 11.60 10.65 -13.97
C ASN A 5 12.82 11.12 -13.12
N TRP A 6 13.18 12.41 -13.20
CA TRP A 6 14.29 12.96 -12.40
C TRP A 6 13.97 13.10 -10.91
N LYS A 7 12.69 13.05 -10.53
CA LYS A 7 12.27 13.19 -9.13
C LYS A 7 12.28 11.84 -8.43
N LEU A 8 13.08 11.74 -7.37
CA LEU A 8 13.16 10.54 -6.55
C LEU A 8 11.78 10.13 -5.99
N ASN A 9 11.58 8.82 -5.92
CA ASN A 9 10.38 8.23 -5.36
C ASN A 9 10.24 8.56 -3.87
N LYS A 10 9.05 9.03 -3.48
CA LYS A 10 8.77 9.41 -2.10
C LYS A 10 8.69 8.18 -1.20
N ILE A 11 9.48 8.21 -0.13
CA ILE A 11 9.44 7.23 0.96
C ILE A 11 9.37 8.02 2.27
N SER A 12 8.37 7.74 3.10
CA SER A 12 8.24 8.38 4.40
C SER A 12 9.17 7.77 5.45
N LYS A 13 9.49 8.56 6.49
CA LYS A 13 10.32 8.12 7.63
C LYS A 13 9.86 6.79 8.24
N SER A 14 8.55 6.56 8.37
CA SER A 14 8.01 5.34 8.98
C SER A 14 8.16 4.11 8.08
N ASN A 15 8.02 4.26 6.75
CA ASN A 15 8.27 3.16 5.82
C ASN A 15 9.76 2.92 5.62
N PHE A 16 10.59 3.96 5.65
CA PHE A 16 12.05 3.83 5.64
C PHE A 16 12.55 3.05 6.85
N LYS A 17 12.05 3.36 8.07
CA LYS A 17 12.36 2.59 9.29
C LYS A 17 12.03 1.10 9.11
N LYS A 18 10.89 0.77 8.50
CA LYS A 18 10.52 -0.64 8.23
C LYS A 18 11.42 -1.30 7.21
N MET A 19 11.88 -0.57 6.19
CA MET A 19 12.85 -1.08 5.22
C MET A 19 14.16 -1.46 5.93
N LEU A 20 14.63 -0.64 6.88
CA LEU A 20 15.81 -0.96 7.69
C LEU A 20 15.58 -2.19 8.57
N ILE A 21 14.44 -2.26 9.27
CA ILE A 21 14.07 -3.43 10.09
C ILE A 21 14.02 -4.69 9.24
N LEU A 22 13.41 -4.62 8.05
CA LEU A 22 13.32 -5.76 7.15
C LEU A 22 14.70 -6.21 6.66
N LYS A 23 15.61 -5.26 6.39
CA LYS A 23 16.99 -5.57 6.00
C LYS A 23 17.73 -6.35 7.10
N SER A 24 17.44 -6.05 8.36
CA SER A 24 18.06 -6.71 9.53
C SER A 24 17.38 -8.04 9.90
N THR A 25 16.06 -8.04 10.07
CA THR A 25 15.28 -9.16 10.64
C THR A 25 14.66 -10.09 9.60
N LYS A 26 14.77 -9.75 8.30
CA LYS A 26 14.16 -10.44 7.15
C LYS A 26 12.63 -10.53 7.15
N GLU A 27 11.95 -10.21 8.25
CA GLU A 27 10.51 -10.32 8.40
C GLU A 27 9.89 -9.05 9.00
N LEU A 28 8.62 -8.81 8.68
CA LEU A 28 7.82 -7.80 9.35
C LEU A 28 6.87 -8.52 10.27
N ASN A 29 6.82 -8.14 11.55
CA ASN A 29 5.89 -8.70 12.52
C ASN A 29 5.04 -7.60 13.18
N GLY A 30 3.81 -7.97 13.58
CA GLY A 30 2.86 -7.08 14.26
C GLY A 30 2.64 -5.75 13.53
N LYS A 31 2.83 -4.65 14.27
CA LYS A 31 2.63 -3.27 13.80
C LYS A 31 3.51 -2.89 12.60
N ASN A 32 4.65 -3.56 12.41
CA ASN A 32 5.56 -3.26 11.31
C ASN A 32 5.01 -3.69 9.94
N ARG A 33 4.01 -4.58 9.90
CA ARG A 33 3.29 -4.94 8.68
C ARG A 33 2.35 -3.83 8.20
N ILE A 34 2.00 -2.88 9.06
CA ILE A 34 0.95 -1.90 8.79
C ILE A 34 1.52 -0.70 8.03
N VAL A 35 0.95 -0.34 6.88
CA VAL A 35 1.27 0.86 6.11
C VAL A 35 0.15 1.87 6.22
N PHE A 36 0.49 3.03 6.79
CA PHE A 36 -0.42 4.16 6.95
C PHE A 36 -0.32 5.15 5.78
N LYS A 37 0.91 5.43 5.33
CA LYS A 37 1.16 6.39 4.26
C LYS A 37 1.00 5.74 2.89
N LYS A 38 -0.17 5.92 2.31
CA LYS A 38 -0.58 5.40 1.00
C LYS A 38 0.18 5.98 -0.19
N SER A 39 0.76 7.17 -0.03
CA SER A 39 1.48 7.87 -1.10
C SER A 39 2.90 7.37 -1.32
N ASP A 40 3.42 6.53 -0.41
CA ASP A 40 4.75 5.95 -0.52
C ASP A 40 4.78 4.83 -1.56
N PHE A 41 5.95 4.70 -2.18
CA PHE A 41 6.23 3.67 -3.17
C PHE A 41 6.54 2.31 -2.54
N ILE A 42 6.13 1.25 -3.23
CA ILE A 42 6.43 -0.13 -2.89
C ILE A 42 7.87 -0.43 -3.33
N SER A 43 8.77 -0.47 -2.35
CA SER A 43 10.18 -0.84 -2.57
C SER A 43 10.35 -2.33 -2.80
N ARG A 44 11.37 -2.71 -3.59
CA ARG A 44 11.79 -4.10 -3.82
C ARG A 44 12.09 -4.86 -2.53
N LEU A 45 12.48 -4.17 -1.45
CA LEU A 45 12.69 -4.83 -0.15
C LEU A 45 11.43 -5.55 0.33
N PHE A 46 10.24 -5.03 0.03
CA PHE A 46 8.99 -5.66 0.45
C PHE A 46 8.58 -6.89 -0.36
N LEU A 47 9.36 -7.31 -1.36
CA LEU A 47 9.03 -8.45 -2.22
C LEU A 47 8.77 -9.73 -1.41
N ASN A 48 7.71 -10.45 -1.77
CA ASN A 48 7.24 -11.67 -1.11
C ASN A 48 6.82 -11.47 0.36
N LYS A 49 6.48 -10.24 0.77
CA LYS A 49 5.98 -9.94 2.12
C LYS A 49 4.50 -9.60 2.10
N ASN A 50 3.84 -9.92 3.21
CA ASN A 50 2.47 -9.53 3.50
C ASN A 50 2.44 -8.18 4.23
N ILE A 51 1.71 -7.22 3.66
CA ILE A 51 1.56 -5.87 4.19
C ILE A 51 0.09 -5.58 4.45
N LEU A 52 -0.19 -4.78 5.48
CA LEU A 52 -1.52 -4.35 5.87
C LEU A 52 -1.69 -2.86 5.55
N ILE A 53 -2.44 -2.52 4.52
CA ILE A 53 -2.69 -1.13 4.12
C ILE A 53 -3.92 -0.61 4.84
N TYR A 54 -3.79 0.49 5.56
CA TYR A 54 -4.92 1.11 6.26
C TYR A 54 -5.93 1.73 5.28
N LYS A 55 -7.22 1.40 5.41
CA LYS A 55 -8.34 1.89 4.56
C LYS A 55 -9.37 2.68 5.37
N GLY A 56 -8.95 3.42 6.40
CA GLY A 56 -9.84 4.24 7.24
C GLY A 56 -10.45 3.47 8.42
N CYS A 57 -11.25 2.44 8.19
CA CYS A 57 -11.80 1.64 9.31
C CYS A 57 -11.07 0.30 9.50
N PHE A 58 -10.59 -0.29 8.41
CA PHE A 58 -9.98 -1.62 8.41
C PHE A 58 -8.64 -1.63 7.67
N TYR A 59 -7.93 -2.74 7.77
CA TYR A 59 -6.68 -2.97 7.06
C TYR A 59 -6.90 -3.95 5.90
N ARG A 60 -6.41 -3.60 4.71
CA ARG A 60 -6.37 -4.49 3.55
C ARG A 60 -5.04 -5.23 3.53
N LYS A 61 -5.09 -6.56 3.54
CA LYS A 61 -3.89 -7.38 3.32
C LYS A 61 -3.50 -7.34 1.84
N LEU A 62 -2.23 -7.06 1.58
CA LEU A 62 -1.60 -7.04 0.26
C LEU A 62 -0.36 -7.94 0.29
N PHE A 63 -0.30 -8.91 -0.62
CA PHE A 63 0.91 -9.67 -0.87
C PHE A 63 1.73 -8.98 -1.96
N VAL A 64 3.00 -8.68 -1.68
CA VAL A 64 3.85 -7.92 -2.60
C VAL A 64 4.51 -8.84 -3.61
N THR A 65 4.08 -8.71 -4.87
CA THR A 65 4.66 -9.40 -6.03
C THR A 65 5.58 -8.47 -6.82
N LYS A 66 6.34 -9.04 -7.77
CA LYS A 66 7.25 -8.27 -8.64
C LYS A 66 6.51 -7.22 -9.49
N PHE A 67 5.25 -7.50 -9.84
CA PHE A 67 4.44 -6.65 -10.72
C PHE A 67 3.95 -5.36 -10.05
N ILE A 68 3.83 -5.35 -8.73
CA ILE A 68 3.34 -4.18 -7.99
C ILE A 68 4.48 -3.31 -7.44
N LEU A 69 5.73 -3.65 -7.75
CA LEU A 69 6.88 -2.82 -7.40
C LEU A 69 6.77 -1.46 -8.09
N ASN A 70 7.28 -0.41 -7.44
CA ASN A 70 7.25 0.98 -7.94
C ASN A 70 5.84 1.58 -8.13
N TYR A 71 4.78 0.90 -7.68
CA TYR A 71 3.48 1.50 -7.49
C TYR A 71 3.33 2.07 -6.08
N LYS A 72 2.33 2.91 -5.85
CA LYS A 72 2.00 3.42 -4.52
C LYS A 72 1.11 2.45 -3.78
N PHE A 73 1.29 2.33 -2.46
CA PHE A 73 0.43 1.48 -1.63
C PHE A 73 -1.06 1.83 -1.74
N GLY A 74 -1.39 3.11 -1.94
CA GLY A 74 -2.76 3.59 -2.04
C GLY A 74 -3.55 3.06 -3.23
N GLU A 75 -2.87 2.66 -4.30
CA GLU A 75 -3.52 2.20 -5.52
C GLU A 75 -4.20 0.85 -5.33
N PHE A 76 -3.64 0.01 -4.45
CA PHE A 76 -4.19 -1.31 -4.15
C PHE A 76 -5.24 -1.30 -3.05
N ALA A 77 -5.63 -0.14 -2.52
CA ALA A 77 -6.58 -0.01 -1.42
C ALA A 77 -7.69 0.99 -1.75
N TYR A 78 -8.71 0.54 -2.50
CA TYR A 78 -9.95 1.31 -2.75
C TYR A 78 -10.49 1.86 -1.44
N THR A 79 -10.80 3.15 -1.35
CA THR A 79 -11.31 3.76 -0.10
C THR A 79 -12.82 3.82 -0.08
N ARG A 80 -13.45 4.25 -1.18
CA ARG A 80 -14.90 4.39 -1.31
C ARG A 80 -15.56 3.12 -1.85
N LYS A 81 -16.79 2.85 -1.41
CA LYS A 81 -17.65 1.81 -2.02
C LYS A 81 -18.14 2.33 -3.37
N PRO A 82 -18.15 1.51 -4.44
CA PRO A 82 -18.71 1.93 -5.72
C PRO A 82 -20.20 2.25 -5.57
N PHE A 83 -20.64 3.29 -6.26
CA PHE A 83 -22.05 3.64 -6.33
C PHE A 83 -22.78 2.68 -7.27
N ARG A 84 -23.94 2.16 -6.84
CA ARG A 84 -24.83 1.35 -7.66
C ARG A 84 -26.18 2.06 -7.72
N TYR A 85 -26.57 2.52 -8.91
CA TYR A 85 -27.89 3.09 -9.12
C TYR A 85 -28.94 1.98 -9.00
N MET A 86 -29.93 2.17 -8.12
CA MET A 86 -31.06 1.25 -8.01
C MET A 86 -32.16 1.69 -8.96
N LEU A 87 -32.62 0.79 -9.83
CA LEU A 87 -33.81 1.02 -10.64
C LEU A 87 -35.01 1.14 -9.69
N LYS A 88 -35.77 2.23 -9.78
CA LYS A 88 -37.03 2.38 -9.06
C LYS A 88 -38.02 1.35 -9.63
N SER A 89 -38.64 0.52 -8.81
CA SER A 89 -39.75 -0.32 -9.30
C SER A 89 -40.92 0.60 -9.64
N LYS A 90 -41.55 0.39 -10.80
CA LYS A 90 -42.86 0.99 -11.09
C LYS A 90 -43.86 0.36 -10.11
N LYS A 91 -44.59 1.20 -9.38
CA LYS A 91 -45.78 0.75 -8.63
C LYS A 91 -46.89 0.43 -9.61
#